data_AF-A0A1V4M8Y7-F1
#
_entry.id   AF-A0A1V4M8Y7-F1
#
_cell.length_a   1.000
_cell.length_b   1.000
_cell.length_c   1.000
_cell.angle_alpha   90.00
_cell.angle_beta   90.00
_cell.angle_gamma   90.00
#
_symmetry.space_group_name_H-M   'P 1'
#
loop_
_entity.id
_entity.type
_entity.pdbx_description
1 polymer ?
#
loop_
_entity_poly.entity_id
_entity_poly.type
_entity_poly.pdbx_seq_one_letter_code
_entity_poly.pdbx_strand_id
1 'polypeptide(L)' 'MLNPKSAGFKNLHLAADKINDQEAARLIKENPRIMRRPLFTDGKTLVIGFDPEGYAKIIGS' A
#
# COMPACT_ATOMS: atom_id res chain seq x y z
N MET A 1 3.44 -1.31 2.06
CA MET A 1 2.31 -1.30 1.09
C MET A 1 1.03 -1.95 1.60
N LEU A 2 1.10 -3.10 2.27
CA LEU A 2 -0.09 -3.80 2.78
C LEU A 2 -0.78 -3.01 3.91
N ASN A 3 -2.10 -3.23 4.07
CA ASN A 3 -2.97 -2.62 5.06
C ASN A 3 -3.41 -3.65 6.11
N PRO A 4 -2.66 -3.80 7.23
CA PRO A 4 -2.98 -4.77 8.28
C PRO A 4 -4.34 -4.55 8.95
N LYS A 5 -4.91 -3.34 8.83
CA LYS A 5 -6.22 -3.01 9.39
C LYS A 5 -7.37 -3.45 8.47
N SER A 6 -7.12 -3.75 7.20
CA SER A 6 -8.16 -4.18 6.26
C SER A 6 -8.73 -5.54 6.63
N ALA A 7 -10.05 -5.72 6.45
CA ALA A 7 -10.70 -7.00 6.68
C ALA A 7 -10.11 -8.11 5.80
N GLY A 8 -9.79 -7.78 4.53
CA GLY A 8 -9.14 -8.73 3.62
C GLY A 8 -7.78 -9.21 4.14
N PHE A 9 -6.96 -8.32 4.70
CA PHE A 9 -5.67 -8.73 5.27
C PHE A 9 -5.85 -9.61 6.52
N LYS A 10 -6.79 -9.25 7.41
CA LYS A 10 -7.09 -10.03 8.62
C LYS A 10 -7.58 -11.45 8.29
N ASN A 11 -8.40 -11.59 7.27
CA ASN A 11 -8.96 -12.88 6.83
C ASN A 11 -7.91 -13.81 6.21
N LEU A 12 -6.75 -13.29 5.79
CA LEU A 12 -5.67 -14.12 5.27
C LEU A 12 -4.86 -14.80 6.38
N HIS A 13 -5.08 -14.45 7.66
CA HIS A 13 -4.35 -15.00 8.82
C HIS A 13 -2.82 -14.93 8.67
N LEU A 14 -2.31 -13.96 7.91
CA LEU A 14 -0.88 -13.85 7.60
C LEU A 14 -0.13 -13.16 8.73
N ALA A 15 1.03 -13.71 9.09
CA ALA A 15 2.02 -13.05 9.91
C ALA A 15 2.71 -11.97 9.05
N ALA A 16 2.36 -10.70 9.26
CA ALA A 16 2.79 -9.57 8.42
C ALA A 16 4.32 -9.40 8.33
N ASP A 17 5.05 -9.95 9.30
CA ASP A 17 6.49 -9.96 9.46
C ASP A 17 7.22 -11.00 8.58
N LYS A 18 6.49 -11.90 7.91
CA LYS A 18 7.08 -12.99 7.10
C LYS A 18 6.83 -12.88 5.60
N ILE A 19 6.20 -11.81 5.12
CA ILE A 19 5.85 -11.64 3.71
C ILE A 19 6.97 -10.88 3.00
N ASN A 20 7.57 -11.49 1.99
CA ASN A 20 8.53 -10.81 1.10
C ASN A 20 7.80 -9.99 0.02
N ASP A 21 8.54 -9.15 -0.71
CA ASP A 21 7.95 -8.23 -1.68
C ASP A 21 7.23 -8.93 -2.85
N GLN A 22 7.73 -10.07 -3.32
CA GLN A 22 7.10 -10.84 -4.39
C GLN A 22 5.76 -11.42 -3.95
N GLU A 23 5.72 -11.98 -2.75
CA GLU A 23 4.49 -12.53 -2.18
C GLU A 23 3.49 -11.43 -1.85
N ALA A 24 3.96 -10.28 -1.35
CA ALA A 24 3.12 -9.11 -1.16
C ALA A 24 2.48 -8.65 -2.48
N ALA A 25 3.23 -8.62 -3.58
CA ALA A 25 2.72 -8.26 -4.89
C ALA A 25 1.66 -9.26 -5.39
N ARG A 26 1.90 -10.56 -5.22
CA ARG A 26 0.94 -11.62 -5.55
C ARG A 26 -0.37 -11.46 -4.76
N LEU A 27 -0.26 -11.28 -3.44
CA LEU A 27 -1.42 -11.09 -2.57
C LEU A 27 -2.22 -9.83 -2.90
N ILE A 28 -1.55 -8.73 -3.24
CA ILE A 28 -2.21 -7.49 -3.69
C ILE A 28 -2.94 -7.72 -5.02
N LYS A 29 -2.33 -8.47 -5.96
CA LYS A 29 -2.96 -8.82 -7.24
C LYS A 29 -4.24 -9.63 -7.03
N GLU A 30 -4.21 -10.61 -6.13
CA GLU A 30 -5.35 -11.47 -5.81
C GLU A 30 -6.41 -10.76 -4.97
N ASN A 31 -6.00 -9.88 -4.06
CA ASN A 31 -6.88 -9.18 -3.13
C ASN A 31 -6.59 -7.67 -3.09
N PRO A 32 -7.00 -6.87 -4.09
CA PRO A 32 -6.60 -5.46 -4.20
C PRO A 32 -7.00 -4.55 -3.04
N ARG A 33 -7.94 -4.99 -2.18
CA ARG A 33 -8.42 -4.29 -0.98
C ARG A 33 -7.44 -4.36 0.20
N ILE A 34 -6.45 -5.26 0.16
CA ILE A 34 -5.46 -5.39 1.23
C ILE A 34 -4.33 -4.35 1.11
N MET A 35 -4.27 -3.59 0.03
CA MET A 35 -3.26 -2.56 -0.17
C MET A 35 -3.71 -1.23 0.44
N ARG A 36 -2.77 -0.46 1.02
CA ARG A 36 -3.04 0.94 1.43
C ARG A 36 -3.26 1.82 0.21
N ARG A 37 -4.25 2.70 0.29
CA ARG A 37 -4.70 3.62 -0.76
C ARG A 37 -4.99 5.00 -0.17
N PRO A 38 -4.95 6.08 -0.98
CA PRO A 38 -4.55 6.14 -2.39
C PRO A 38 -3.04 5.93 -2.60
N LEU A 39 -2.63 5.70 -3.85
CA LEU A 39 -1.24 5.78 -4.28
C LEU A 39 -1.12 7.08 -5.10
N PHE A 40 -0.26 7.99 -4.67
CA PHE A 40 -0.05 9.27 -5.35
C PHE A 40 1.41 9.38 -5.77
N THR A 41 1.67 9.58 -7.05
CA THR A 41 3.03 9.54 -7.61
C THR A 41 3.15 10.36 -8.89
N ASP A 42 4.32 10.97 -9.08
CA ASP A 42 4.79 11.61 -10.33
C ASP A 42 5.72 10.69 -11.15
N GLY A 43 5.86 9.42 -10.75
CA GLY A 43 6.80 8.46 -11.35
C GLY A 43 8.23 8.52 -10.78
N LYS A 44 8.56 9.51 -9.93
CA LYS A 44 9.84 9.61 -9.21
C LYS A 44 9.68 9.40 -7.71
N THR A 45 8.60 9.93 -7.15
CA THR A 45 8.24 9.88 -5.74
C THR A 45 6.90 9.19 -5.57
N LEU A 46 6.78 8.31 -4.57
CA LEU A 46 5.54 7.60 -4.24
C LEU A 46 5.07 7.94 -2.83
N VAL A 47 3.85 8.43 -2.71
CA VAL A 47 3.13 8.64 -1.45
C VAL A 47 2.00 7.62 -1.34
N ILE A 48 1.92 6.96 -0.18
CA ILE A 48 0.96 5.87 0.09
C ILE A 48 0.06 6.27 1.24
N GLY A 49 -1.26 6.26 1.00
CA GLY A 49 -2.25 6.71 1.96
C GLY A 49 -2.52 8.21 1.85
N PHE A 50 -3.47 8.71 2.65
CA PHE A 50 -3.80 10.12 2.72
C PHE A 50 -2.73 10.90 3.48
N ASP A 51 -1.94 11.68 2.75
CA ASP A 51 -0.84 12.49 3.27
C ASP A 51 -0.78 13.83 2.50
N PRO A 52 -1.48 14.87 2.99
CA PRO A 52 -1.54 16.17 2.33
C PRO A 52 -0.18 16.85 2.17
N GLU A 53 0.74 16.67 3.12
CA GLU A 53 2.09 17.23 3.04
C GLU A 53 2.93 16.53 1.97
N GLY A 54 2.84 15.19 1.92
CA GLY A 54 3.46 14.39 0.87
C GLY A 54 2.92 14.75 -0.52
N TYR A 55 1.62 15.01 -0.63
CA TYR A 55 1.04 15.48 -1.88
C TYR A 55 1.57 16.85 -2.27
N ALA A 56 1.55 17.82 -1.36
CA ALA A 56 2.04 19.17 -1.60
C ALA A 56 3.47 19.19 -2.17
N LYS A 57 4.34 18.28 -1.72
CA LYS A 57 5.70 18.13 -2.27
C LYS A 57 5.70 17.66 -3.72
N ILE A 58 4.84 16.72 -4.09
CA ILE A 58 4.74 16.20 -5.47
C ILE A 58 4.11 17.23 -6.43
N ILE A 59 3.05 17.94 -6.02
CA ILE A 59 2.39 18.95 -6.87
C ILE A 59 3.11 20.31 -6.87
N GLY A 60 3.92 20.61 -5.85
CA GLY A 60 4.70 21.85 -5.75
C GLY A 60 6.09 21.78 -6.41
N SER A 61 6.34 20.76 -7.25
CA SER A 61 7.59 20.51 -7.99
C SER A 61 7.48 20.92 -9.45
#